data_AF-A3ZU83-F1
#
_entry.id   AF-A3ZU83-F1
#
_cell.length_a   1.000
_cell.length_b   1.000
_cell.length_c   1.000
_cell.angle_alpha   90.00
_cell.angle_beta   90.00
_cell.angle_gamma   90.00
#
_symmetry.space_group_name_H-M   'P 1'
#
loop_
_entity.id
_entity.type
_entity.pdbx_description
1 polymer ?
#
loop_
_entity_poly.entity_id
_entity_poly.type
_entity_poly.pdbx_seq_one_letter_code
_entity_poly.pdbx_strand_id
1 'polypeptide(L)' 'MTADNGATSADAAARKEQLRQLGHDIKSYLGVVTMGFQALDGAKGDPEEFAELFGIIQEDGIKPLKQTVLDMVKLACEEE' A
#
# COMPACT_ATOMS: atom_id res chain seq x y z
N MET A 1 -8.40 40.34 18.77
CA MET A 1 -9.14 39.06 18.82
C MET A 1 -8.27 38.06 18.06
N THR A 2 -7.43 37.34 18.80
CA THR A 2 -6.41 36.43 18.27
C THR A 2 -6.84 35.01 18.57
N ALA A 3 -7.25 34.25 17.56
CA ALA A 3 -7.24 32.80 17.55
C ALA A 3 -7.78 32.31 16.19
N ASP A 4 -6.87 31.98 15.27
CA ASP A 4 -7.16 31.00 14.21
C ASP A 4 -5.86 30.36 13.67
N ASN A 5 -4.97 29.92 14.56
CA ASN A 5 -3.68 29.32 14.17
C ASN A 5 -3.55 27.84 14.61
N GLY A 6 -4.67 27.21 15.01
CA GLY A 6 -4.69 25.84 15.54
C GLY A 6 -5.12 24.79 14.52
N ALA A 7 -6.01 25.14 13.58
CA ALA A 7 -6.62 24.20 12.64
C ALA A 7 -5.60 23.62 11.64
N THR A 8 -4.72 24.46 11.09
CA THR A 8 -3.72 24.06 10.09
C THR A 8 -2.63 23.10 10.61
N SER A 9 -2.35 23.11 11.91
CA SER A 9 -1.31 22.24 12.51
C SER A 9 -1.78 20.80 12.75
N ALA A 10 -3.07 20.63 13.08
CA ALA A 10 -3.66 19.33 13.34
C ALA A 10 -3.88 18.55 12.03
N ASP A 11 -4.33 19.23 10.97
CA ASP A 11 -4.53 18.63 9.65
C ASP A 11 -3.21 18.20 9.01
N ALA A 12 -2.15 19.00 9.14
CA ALA A 12 -0.81 18.63 8.68
C ALA A 12 -0.26 17.40 9.42
N ALA A 13 -0.50 17.29 10.73
CA ALA A 13 -0.10 16.12 11.52
C ALA A 13 -0.88 14.86 11.14
N ALA A 14 -2.20 14.98 10.93
CA ALA A 14 -3.06 13.88 10.49
C ALA A 14 -2.67 13.38 9.10
N ARG A 15 -2.43 14.29 8.15
CA ARG A 15 -1.95 13.96 6.80
C ARG A 15 -0.62 13.22 6.83
N LYS A 16 0.33 13.68 7.66
CA LYS A 16 1.63 13.02 7.83
C LYS A 16 1.48 11.60 8.36
N GLU A 17 0.59 11.38 9.32
CA GLU A 17 0.33 10.06 9.89
C GLU A 17 -0.32 9.12 8.87
N GLN A 18 -1.29 9.61 8.09
CA GLN A 18 -1.89 8.84 7.00
C GLN A 18 -0.86 8.45 5.92
N LEU A 19 0.02 9.38 5.51
CA LEU A 19 1.13 9.06 4.58
C LEU A 19 2.08 8.01 5.16
N ARG A 20 2.36 8.07 6.48
CA ARG A 20 3.17 7.06 7.17
C ARG A 20 2.51 5.68 7.11
N GLN A 21 1.21 5.61 7.35
CA GLN A 21 0.44 4.36 7.29
C GLN A 21 0.41 3.78 5.88
N LEU A 22 0.08 4.59 4.87
CA LEU A 22 0.09 4.15 3.47
C LEU A 22 1.49 3.66 3.04
N GLY A 23 2.56 4.30 3.54
CA GLY A 23 3.94 3.87 3.31
C GLY A 23 4.28 2.53 3.97
N HIS A 24 3.68 2.22 5.12
CA HIS A 24 3.80 0.89 5.75
C HIS A 24 3.05 -0.17 4.95
N ASP A 25 1.85 0.15 4.47
CA ASP A 25 1.00 -0.78 3.73
C ASP A 25 1.64 -1.14 2.38
N ILE A 26 2.21 -0.16 1.66
CA ILE A 26 3.01 -0.41 0.45
C ILE A 26 4.12 -1.43 0.70
N LYS A 27 4.87 -1.30 1.80
CA LYS A 27 5.95 -2.24 2.14
C LYS A 27 5.41 -3.64 2.42
N SER A 28 4.27 -3.72 3.10
CA SER A 28 3.60 -4.98 3.41
C SER A 28 3.17 -5.71 2.13
N TYR A 29 2.50 -5.02 1.21
CA TYR A 29 2.08 -5.60 -0.07
C TYR A 29 3.26 -5.98 -0.97
N LEU A 30 4.33 -5.16 -1.01
CA LEU A 30 5.57 -5.53 -1.69
C LEU A 30 6.22 -6.79 -1.08
N GLY A 31 6.09 -6.99 0.24
CA GLY A 31 6.49 -8.21 0.92
C GLY A 31 5.74 -9.43 0.40
N VAL A 32 4.41 -9.35 0.30
CA VAL A 32 3.56 -10.41 -0.27
C VAL A 32 3.99 -10.74 -1.71
N VAL A 33 4.17 -9.72 -2.55
CA VAL A 33 4.60 -9.91 -3.95
C VAL A 33 5.97 -10.58 -4.02
N THR A 34 6.93 -10.14 -3.21
CA THR A 34 8.30 -10.67 -3.21
C THR A 34 8.33 -12.13 -2.77
N MET A 35 7.69 -12.44 -1.64
CA MET A 35 7.63 -13.81 -1.12
C MET A 35 6.83 -14.72 -2.05
N GLY A 36 5.73 -14.23 -2.63
CA GLY A 36 4.95 -14.98 -3.61
C GLY A 36 5.77 -15.32 -4.86
N PHE A 37 6.56 -14.39 -5.40
CA PHE A 37 7.45 -14.69 -6.53
C PHE A 37 8.52 -15.74 -6.18
N GLN A 38 9.04 -15.73 -4.96
CA GLN A 38 9.96 -16.77 -4.50
C GLN A 38 9.25 -18.13 -4.39
N ALA A 39 8.01 -18.16 -3.90
CA ALA A 39 7.21 -19.39 -3.82
C ALA A 39 6.86 -19.96 -5.20
N LEU A 40 6.55 -19.11 -6.17
CA LEU A 40 6.28 -19.52 -7.56
C LEU A 40 7.45 -20.28 -8.20
N ASP A 41 8.70 -19.99 -7.80
CA ASP A 41 9.86 -20.73 -8.28
C ASP A 41 9.83 -22.20 -7.85
N GLY A 42 9.35 -22.46 -6.63
CA GLY A 42 9.16 -23.81 -6.09
C GLY A 42 7.98 -24.56 -6.73
N ALA A 43 6.92 -23.84 -7.13
CA ALA A 43 5.70 -24.43 -7.68
C ALA A 43 5.73 -24.65 -9.21
N LYS A 44 6.85 -24.42 -9.90
CA LYS A 44 6.94 -24.56 -11.38
C LYS A 44 6.55 -25.93 -11.93
N GLY A 45 6.63 -26.99 -11.12
CA GLY A 45 6.25 -28.36 -11.48
C GLY A 45 4.78 -28.68 -11.23
N ASP A 46 4.04 -27.80 -10.54
CA ASP A 46 2.65 -27.98 -10.15
C ASP A 46 1.80 -26.80 -10.65
N PRO A 47 1.09 -26.96 -11.78
CA PRO A 47 0.27 -25.89 -12.35
C PRO A 47 -0.85 -25.41 -11.45
N GLU A 48 -1.40 -26.25 -10.57
CA GLU A 48 -2.50 -25.88 -9.68
C GLU A 48 -1.97 -25.00 -8.54
N GLU A 49 -0.88 -25.44 -7.89
CA GLU A 49 -0.21 -24.65 -6.85
C GLU A 49 0.33 -23.32 -7.42
N PHE A 50 0.89 -23.35 -8.63
CA PHE A 50 1.33 -22.13 -9.31
C PHE A 50 0.19 -21.15 -9.54
N ALA A 51 -0.98 -21.63 -9.99
CA ALA A 51 -2.14 -20.79 -10.22
C ALA A 51 -2.69 -20.19 -8.92
N GLU A 52 -2.70 -20.96 -7.83
CA GLU A 52 -3.10 -20.48 -6.51
C GLU A 52 -2.17 -19.38 -5.98
N LEU A 53 -0.86 -19.64 -5.99
CA LEU A 53 0.16 -18.66 -5.58
C LEU A 53 0.11 -17.39 -6.44
N PHE A 54 -0.10 -17.54 -7.75
CA PHE A 54 -0.27 -16.40 -8.64
C PHE A 54 -1.53 -15.59 -8.29
N GLY A 55 -2.63 -16.26 -7.94
CA GLY A 55 -3.85 -15.63 -7.44
C GLY A 55 -3.59 -14.78 -6.19
N ILE A 56 -2.88 -15.32 -5.21
CA ILE A 56 -2.50 -14.59 -3.98
C ILE A 56 -1.68 -13.35 -4.32
N ILE A 57 -0.68 -13.46 -5.19
CA ILE A 57 0.14 -12.31 -5.60
C ILE A 57 -0.73 -11.22 -6.26
N GLN A 58 -1.71 -11.60 -7.08
CA GLN A 58 -2.61 -10.65 -7.74
C GLN A 58 -3.55 -9.98 -6.73
N GLU A 59 -4.28 -10.76 -5.95
CA GLU A 59 -5.36 -10.30 -5.08
C GLU A 59 -4.82 -9.60 -3.82
N ASP A 60 -3.81 -10.17 -3.18
CA ASP A 60 -3.34 -9.71 -1.86
C ASP A 60 -2.07 -8.86 -1.94
N GLY A 61 -1.37 -8.90 -3.08
CA GLY A 61 -0.18 -8.10 -3.33
C GLY A 61 -0.45 -6.93 -4.28
N ILE A 62 -0.67 -7.23 -5.56
CA ILE A 62 -0.65 -6.24 -6.65
C ILE A 62 -1.85 -5.31 -6.61
N LYS A 63 -3.07 -5.85 -6.47
CA LYS A 63 -4.29 -5.02 -6.42
C LYS A 63 -4.27 -4.01 -5.27
N PRO A 64 -4.07 -4.40 -4.00
CA PRO A 64 -4.05 -3.45 -2.92
C PRO A 64 -2.87 -2.48 -3.02
N LEU A 65 -1.69 -2.93 -3.46
CA LEU A 65 -0.55 -2.05 -3.70
C LEU A 65 -0.89 -0.90 -4.68
N LYS A 66 -1.53 -1.21 -5.81
CA LYS A 66 -1.96 -0.19 -6.78
C LYS A 66 -2.92 0.81 -6.14
N GLN A 67 -3.88 0.33 -5.36
CA GLN A 67 -4.85 1.19 -4.69
C GLN A 67 -4.17 2.10 -3.66
N THR A 68 -3.28 1.55 -2.81
CA THR A 68 -2.55 2.32 -1.81
C THR A 68 -1.65 3.40 -2.43
N VAL A 69 -1.01 3.12 -3.57
CA VAL A 69 -0.24 4.14 -4.29
C VAL A 69 -1.16 5.26 -4.80
N LEU A 70 -2.33 4.93 -5.35
CA LEU A 70 -3.30 5.96 -5.77
C LEU A 70 -3.77 6.81 -4.60
N ASP A 71 -4.06 6.19 -3.46
CA ASP A 71 -4.49 6.90 -2.25
C ASP A 71 -3.38 7.79 -1.69
N MET A 72 -2.13 7.34 -1.75
CA MET A 72 -0.97 8.16 -1.37
C MET A 72 -0.78 9.35 -2.31
N VAL A 73 -0.94 9.16 -3.63
CA VAL A 73 -0.87 10.26 -4.60
C VAL A 73 -2.00 11.26 -4.37
N LYS A 74 -3.23 10.80 -4.17
CA LYS A 74 -4.35 11.69 -3.83
C LYS A 74 -4.05 12.48 -2.56
N LEU A 75 -3.63 11.82 -1.49
CA LEU A 75 -3.33 12.49 -0.23
C LEU A 75 -2.13 13.47 -0.35
N ALA A 76 -1.15 13.17 -1.20
CA ALA A 76 0.02 14.03 -1.44
C ALA A 76 -0.27 15.20 -2.39
N CYS A 77 -1.24 15.06 -3.31
CA CYS A 77 -1.56 16.03 -4.36
C CYS A 77 -2.89 16.78 -4.13
N GLU A 78 -3.73 16.36 -3.19
CA GLU A 78 -4.81 17.19 -2.65
C GLU A 78 -4.13 18.35 -1.89
N GLU A 79 -3.97 19.47 -2.60
CA GLU A 79 -3.73 20.81 -2.05
C GLU A 79 -5.07 21.37 -1.54
N GLU A 80 -4.99 22.15 -0.45
CA GLU A 80 -6.11 22.90 0.17
C GLU A 80 -6.91 23.76 -0.82
#